data_AF-A0A562MBI2-F1
#
_entry.id   AF-A0A562MBI2-F1
#
_cell.length_a   1.000
_cell.length_b   1.000
_cell.length_c   1.000
_cell.angle_alpha   90.00
_cell.angle_beta   90.00
_cell.angle_gamma   90.00
#
_symmetry.space_group_name_H-M   'P 1'
#
loop_
_entity.id
_entity.type
_entity.pdbx_description
1 polymer ?
#
loop_
_entity_poly.entity_id
_entity_poly.type
_entity_poly.pdbx_seq_one_letter_code
_entity_poly.pdbx_strand_id
1 'polypeptide(L)'
;MQAEIARALPNANDDPEDAVKAACSLIEAACRSILIELRLSLPAKKDIDGLIRAIQELLDLSLGRTDLPAEVEQDTLKILSGLTSVAKGIGALRTHGGDAHSRETGYRRIDPRIARLAINAASSPALFLIETWERKEHRALPPNMRGLHDHSGHRPWTPQMPAFGERNRIVKAGSGSIRIGVFCATGA
;
A
#
# COMPACT_ATOMS: atom_id res chain seq x y z
N MET A 1 6.31 6.34 3.43
CA MET A 1 5.84 5.28 4.35
C MET A 1 6.51 5.36 5.72
N GLN A 2 7.83 5.24 5.82
CA GLN A 2 8.55 5.16 7.10
C GLN A 2 8.33 6.38 8.02
N ALA A 3 8.23 7.59 7.44
CA ALA A 3 7.92 8.80 8.20
C ALA A 3 6.53 8.76 8.86
N GLU A 4 5.51 8.19 8.19
CA GLU A 4 4.16 8.08 8.75
C GLU A 4 4.10 7.07 9.91
N ILE A 5 4.88 5.98 9.81
CA ILE A 5 5.01 4.99 10.88
C ILE A 5 5.69 5.62 12.10
N ALA A 6 6.81 6.32 11.89
CA ALA A 6 7.55 7.00 12.95
C ALA A 6 6.69 8.08 13.65
N ARG A 7 5.80 8.75 12.91
CA ARG A 7 4.86 9.72 13.45
C ARG A 7 3.72 9.08 14.24
N ALA A 8 3.21 7.93 13.80
CA ALA A 8 2.05 7.28 14.42
C ALA A 8 2.40 6.48 15.70
N LEU A 9 3.61 5.92 15.79
CA LEU A 9 4.02 5.07 16.91
C LEU A 9 3.98 5.76 18.29
N PRO A 10 4.48 7.01 18.45
CA PRO A 10 4.40 7.71 19.73
C PRO A 10 2.96 7.92 20.22
N ASN A 11 2.04 8.21 19.28
CA ASN A 11 0.64 8.47 19.59
C ASN A 11 -0.11 7.24 20.13
N ALA A 12 0.40 6.01 19.94
CA ALA A 12 -0.27 4.79 20.40
C ALA A 12 -0.47 4.74 21.93
N ASN A 13 0.34 5.47 22.71
CA ASN A 13 0.18 5.56 24.17
C ASN A 13 -0.87 6.59 24.59
N ASP A 14 -1.05 7.66 23.83
CA ASP A 14 -1.90 8.79 24.19
C ASP A 14 -3.29 8.68 23.56
N ASP A 15 -3.34 8.27 22.29
CA ASP A 15 -4.54 8.03 21.51
C ASP A 15 -4.40 6.75 20.65
N PRO A 16 -4.65 5.56 21.25
CA PRO A 16 -4.55 4.29 20.52
C PRO A 16 -5.59 4.14 19.41
N GLU A 17 -6.72 4.85 19.49
CA GLU A 17 -7.74 4.85 18.44
C GLU A 17 -7.27 5.63 17.21
N ASP A 18 -6.63 6.79 17.42
CA ASP A 18 -5.95 7.54 16.36
C ASP A 18 -4.82 6.73 15.73
N ALA A 19 -4.00 6.06 16.54
CA ALA A 19 -2.95 5.16 16.05
C ALA A 19 -3.50 4.03 15.17
N VAL A 20 -4.64 3.42 15.53
CA VAL A 20 -5.31 2.41 14.69
C VAL A 20 -5.90 3.01 13.41
N LYS A 21 -6.46 4.22 13.48
CA LYS A 21 -6.90 4.96 12.28
C LYS A 21 -5.71 5.19 11.34
N ALA A 22 -4.56 5.60 11.86
CA ALA A 22 -3.34 5.79 11.09
C ALA A 22 -2.87 4.49 10.42
N ALA A 23 -2.90 3.35 11.14
CA ALA A 23 -2.58 2.05 10.58
C ALA A 23 -3.49 1.66 9.41
N CYS A 24 -4.80 1.92 9.52
CA CYS A 24 -5.74 1.66 8.44
C CYS A 24 -5.50 2.61 7.25
N SER A 25 -5.31 3.91 7.51
CA SER A 25 -4.98 4.90 6.48
C SER A 25 -3.70 4.57 5.73
N LEU A 26 -2.70 3.95 6.37
CA LEU A 26 -1.48 3.52 5.72
C LEU A 26 -1.73 2.50 4.60
N ILE A 27 -2.53 1.48 4.89
CA ILE A 27 -2.89 0.43 3.93
C ILE A 27 -3.78 1.02 2.83
N GLU A 28 -4.80 1.80 3.20
CA GLU A 28 -5.69 2.43 2.21
C GLU A 28 -4.92 3.38 1.27
N ALA A 29 -3.97 4.15 1.81
CA ALA A 29 -3.14 5.05 1.01
C ALA A 29 -2.25 4.27 0.04
N ALA A 30 -1.62 3.17 0.46
CA ALA A 30 -0.84 2.32 -0.44
C ALA A 30 -1.70 1.76 -1.58
N CYS A 31 -2.85 1.14 -1.27
CA CYS A 31 -3.73 0.58 -2.29
C CYS A 31 -4.28 1.65 -3.25
N ARG A 32 -4.73 2.80 -2.72
CA ARG A 32 -5.26 3.88 -3.57
C ARG A 32 -4.17 4.49 -4.44
N SER A 33 -2.96 4.66 -3.92
CA SER A 33 -1.85 5.21 -4.70
C SER A 33 -1.55 4.33 -5.91
N ILE A 34 -1.50 3.01 -5.73
CA ILE A 34 -1.31 2.06 -6.83
C ILE A 34 -2.44 2.16 -7.86
N LEU A 35 -3.70 2.15 -7.43
CA LEU A 35 -4.85 2.26 -8.35
C LEU A 35 -4.85 3.58 -9.14
N ILE A 36 -4.50 4.68 -8.48
CA ILE A 36 -4.44 6.02 -9.10
C ILE A 36 -3.31 6.09 -10.12
N GLU A 37 -2.13 5.57 -9.78
CA GLU A 37 -0.96 5.57 -10.67
C GLU A 37 -1.24 4.74 -11.93
N LEU A 38 -1.92 3.60 -11.78
CA LEU A 38 -2.36 2.75 -12.88
C LEU A 38 -3.59 3.29 -13.63
N ARG A 39 -4.12 4.45 -13.24
CA ARG A 39 -5.32 5.09 -13.80
C ARG A 39 -6.58 4.21 -13.78
N LEU A 40 -6.68 3.34 -12.79
CA LEU A 40 -7.84 2.48 -12.58
C LEU A 40 -8.86 3.18 -11.68
N SER A 41 -10.13 2.82 -11.87
CA SER A 41 -11.20 3.29 -10.99
C SER A 41 -11.07 2.66 -9.60
N LEU A 42 -11.41 3.43 -8.56
CA LEU A 42 -11.53 2.87 -7.22
C LEU A 42 -12.69 1.87 -7.17
N PRO A 43 -12.59 0.79 -6.38
CA PRO A 43 -13.68 -0.16 -6.20
C PRO A 43 -14.93 0.51 -5.61
N ALA A 44 -16.09 -0.10 -5.85
CA ALA A 44 -17.37 0.38 -5.34
C ALA A 44 -17.38 0.49 -3.81
N LYS A 45 -16.79 -0.49 -3.12
CA LYS A 45 -16.48 -0.42 -1.69
C LYS A 45 -15.06 0.11 -1.51
N LYS A 46 -14.94 1.30 -0.91
CA LYS A 46 -13.66 1.99 -0.68
C LYS A 46 -13.05 1.67 0.69
N ASP A 47 -13.55 0.63 1.35
CA ASP A 47 -13.01 0.09 2.58
C ASP A 47 -11.74 -0.75 2.32
N ILE A 48 -11.04 -1.11 3.38
CA ILE A 48 -9.78 -1.85 3.30
C ILE A 48 -9.95 -3.19 2.57
N ASP A 49 -11.08 -3.87 2.79
CA ASP A 49 -11.40 -5.15 2.18
C ASP A 49 -11.56 -5.02 0.67
N GLY A 50 -12.34 -4.02 0.21
CA GLY A 50 -12.52 -3.74 -1.21
C GLY A 50 -11.24 -3.34 -1.91
N LEU A 51 -10.42 -2.51 -1.25
CA LEU A 51 -9.14 -2.05 -1.79
C LEU A 51 -8.11 -3.19 -1.89
N ILE A 52 -7.99 -4.03 -0.86
CA ILE A 52 -7.04 -5.16 -0.88
C ILE A 52 -7.42 -6.16 -1.94
N ARG A 53 -8.70 -6.51 -2.08
CA ARG A 53 -9.14 -7.44 -3.13
C ARG A 53 -8.80 -6.93 -4.53
N ALA A 54 -9.11 -5.65 -4.80
CA ALA A 54 -8.80 -5.04 -6.09
C ALA A 54 -7.30 -5.07 -6.40
N ILE A 55 -6.45 -4.78 -5.41
CA ILE A 55 -4.99 -4.81 -5.57
C ILE A 55 -4.45 -6.25 -5.70
N GLN A 56 -5.00 -7.22 -4.97
CA GLN A 56 -4.56 -8.61 -5.07
C GLN A 56 -4.79 -9.20 -6.46
N GLU A 57 -5.95 -8.93 -7.04
CA GLU A 57 -6.25 -9.33 -8.42
C GLU A 57 -5.32 -8.65 -9.42
N LEU A 58 -5.10 -7.35 -9.26
CA LEU A 58 -4.24 -6.54 -10.14
C LEU A 58 -2.76 -6.95 -10.10
N LEU A 59 -2.25 -7.31 -8.91
CA LEU A 59 -0.85 -7.64 -8.69
C LEU A 59 -0.55 -9.16 -8.76
N ASP A 60 -1.50 -9.98 -9.21
CA ASP A 60 -1.40 -11.46 -9.22
C ASP A 60 -1.08 -12.05 -7.84
N LEU A 61 -1.57 -11.41 -6.76
CA LEU A 61 -1.39 -11.86 -5.38
C LEU A 61 -2.60 -12.66 -4.85
N SER A 62 -3.49 -13.08 -5.74
CA SER A 62 -4.65 -13.91 -5.43
C SER A 62 -4.23 -15.26 -4.86
N LEU A 63 -4.98 -15.75 -3.86
CA LEU A 63 -4.68 -17.01 -3.19
C LEU A 63 -4.88 -18.26 -4.06
N GLY A 64 -5.52 -18.11 -5.22
CA GLY A 64 -5.72 -19.18 -6.21
C GLY A 64 -4.69 -19.19 -7.34
N ARG A 65 -3.59 -18.43 -7.21
CA ARG A 65 -2.52 -18.41 -8.21
C ARG A 65 -1.78 -19.75 -8.24
N THR A 66 -1.34 -20.17 -9.43
CA THR A 66 -0.69 -21.48 -9.67
C THR A 66 0.70 -21.37 -10.29
N ASP A 67 1.25 -20.16 -10.33
CA ASP A 67 2.55 -19.83 -10.94
C ASP A 67 3.71 -19.81 -9.94
N LEU A 68 3.48 -20.25 -8.70
CA LEU A 68 4.50 -20.35 -7.67
C LEU A 68 5.27 -21.69 -7.75
N PRO A 69 6.57 -21.74 -7.40
CA PRO A 69 7.29 -23.00 -7.29
C PRO A 69 6.68 -23.90 -6.20
N ALA A 70 6.49 -25.18 -6.52
CA ALA A 70 5.79 -26.15 -5.66
C ALA A 70 6.41 -26.27 -4.25
N GLU A 71 7.72 -26.07 -4.12
CA GLU A 71 8.45 -26.16 -2.86
C GLU A 71 8.10 -25.06 -1.86
N VAL A 72 7.63 -23.90 -2.33
CA VAL A 72 7.33 -22.71 -1.49
C VAL A 72 5.90 -22.20 -1.64
N GLU A 73 5.10 -22.83 -2.49
CA GLU A 73 3.74 -22.40 -2.83
C GLU A 73 2.86 -22.29 -1.58
N GLN A 74 2.75 -23.36 -0.79
CA GLN A 74 1.88 -23.38 0.38
C GLN A 74 2.28 -22.34 1.43
N ASP A 75 3.58 -22.18 1.68
CA ASP A 75 4.10 -21.21 2.64
C ASP A 75 3.85 -19.78 2.18
N THR A 76 4.07 -19.50 0.89
CA THR A 76 3.81 -18.19 0.28
C THR A 76 2.33 -17.83 0.37
N LEU A 77 1.44 -18.75 -0.01
CA LEU A 77 -0.01 -18.55 0.08
C LEU A 77 -0.47 -18.33 1.53
N LYS A 78 0.13 -19.03 2.50
CA LYS A 78 -0.14 -18.84 3.92
C LYS A 78 0.26 -17.44 4.40
N ILE A 79 1.42 -16.93 3.97
CA ILE A 79 1.86 -15.57 4.28
C ILE A 79 0.91 -14.53 3.67
N LEU A 80 0.54 -14.67 2.38
CA LEU A 80 -0.39 -13.77 1.70
C LEU A 80 -1.78 -13.77 2.38
N SER A 81 -2.27 -14.95 2.78
CA SER A 81 -3.51 -15.09 3.54
C SER A 81 -3.42 -14.41 4.91
N GLY A 82 -2.28 -14.55 5.60
CA GLY A 82 -1.99 -13.88 6.87
C GLY A 82 -2.00 -12.36 6.74
N LEU A 83 -1.31 -11.81 5.73
CA LEU A 83 -1.33 -10.36 5.44
C LEU A 83 -2.74 -9.84 5.17
N THR A 84 -3.52 -10.59 4.39
CA THR A 84 -4.93 -10.27 4.13
C THR A 84 -5.73 -10.22 5.42
N SER A 85 -5.58 -11.23 6.27
CA SER A 85 -6.31 -11.35 7.54
C SER A 85 -5.96 -10.24 8.53
N VAL A 86 -4.68 -9.89 8.63
CA VAL A 86 -4.18 -8.77 9.45
C VAL A 86 -4.81 -7.46 8.99
N ALA A 87 -4.79 -7.16 7.70
CA ALA A 87 -5.31 -5.91 7.19
C ALA A 87 -6.83 -5.76 7.40
N LYS A 88 -7.59 -6.84 7.19
CA LYS A 88 -9.03 -6.88 7.52
C LYS A 88 -9.26 -6.67 9.02
N GLY A 89 -8.47 -7.32 9.86
CA GLY A 89 -8.50 -7.16 11.31
C GLY A 89 -8.27 -5.70 11.73
N ILE A 90 -7.31 -5.01 11.10
CA ILE A 90 -7.04 -3.58 11.34
C ILE A 90 -8.23 -2.72 10.91
N GLY A 91 -8.86 -3.00 9.77
CA GLY A 91 -10.07 -2.30 9.33
C GLY A 91 -11.24 -2.48 10.30
N ALA A 92 -11.48 -3.71 10.75
CA ALA A 92 -12.50 -4.01 11.75
C ALA A 92 -12.20 -3.33 13.09
N LEU A 93 -10.93 -3.34 13.53
CA LEU A 93 -10.49 -2.68 14.75
C LEU A 93 -10.72 -1.17 14.70
N ARG A 94 -10.48 -0.52 13.54
CA ARG A 94 -10.83 0.90 13.33
C ARG A 94 -12.32 1.13 13.48
N THR A 95 -13.16 0.29 12.86
CA THR A 95 -14.62 0.46 12.88
C THR A 95 -15.18 0.26 14.29
N HIS A 96 -14.84 -0.84 14.96
CA HIS A 96 -15.40 -1.17 16.27
C HIS A 96 -14.74 -0.40 17.41
N GLY A 97 -13.44 -0.09 17.27
CA GLY A 97 -12.68 0.69 18.25
C GLY A 97 -12.93 2.19 18.15
N GLY A 98 -13.30 2.70 16.96
CA GLY A 98 -13.59 4.11 16.71
C GLY A 98 -15.07 4.51 16.79
N ASP A 99 -16.00 3.55 16.95
CA ASP A 99 -17.43 3.81 17.18
C ASP A 99 -17.66 4.32 18.61
N ALA A 100 -17.22 5.57 18.81
CA ALA A 100 -17.23 6.28 20.08
C ALA A 100 -18.40 7.27 20.13
N HIS A 101 -19.63 6.74 20.09
CA HIS A 101 -20.79 7.46 20.62
C HIS A 101 -20.83 7.49 22.17
N SER A 102 -19.91 6.81 22.86
CA SER A 102 -19.82 6.83 24.32
C SER A 102 -18.45 7.32 24.80
N ARG A 103 -18.21 8.64 24.69
CA ARG A 103 -17.17 9.33 25.48
C ARG A 103 -17.58 9.52 26.94
N GLU A 104 -18.76 9.02 27.32
CA GLU A 104 -19.39 9.20 28.62
C GLU A 104 -18.79 8.34 29.75
N THR A 105 -17.88 7.39 29.46
CA THR A 105 -17.36 6.46 30.49
C THR A 105 -15.83 6.44 30.69
N GLY A 106 -15.06 7.30 30.02
CA GLY A 106 -13.60 7.40 30.25
C GLY A 106 -12.81 6.10 29.95
N TYR A 107 -13.42 5.10 29.32
CA TYR A 107 -12.82 3.80 29.06
C TYR A 107 -12.09 3.80 27.71
N ARG A 108 -10.79 3.56 27.74
CA ARG A 108 -9.96 3.37 26.54
C ARG A 108 -10.22 1.97 25.98
N ARG A 109 -10.89 1.88 24.83
CA ARG A 109 -11.31 0.59 24.23
C ARG A 109 -10.16 -0.20 23.61
N ILE A 110 -9.08 0.47 23.20
CA ILE A 110 -7.93 -0.15 22.54
C ILE A 110 -6.71 -0.10 23.46
N ASP A 111 -6.13 -1.26 23.75
CA ASP A 111 -4.87 -1.37 24.47
C ASP A 111 -3.72 -0.76 23.62
N PRO A 112 -2.88 0.13 24.17
CA PRO A 112 -1.73 0.71 23.44
C PRO A 112 -0.81 -0.30 22.75
N ARG A 113 -0.65 -1.51 23.32
CA ARG A 113 0.13 -2.61 22.70
C ARG A 113 -0.51 -3.08 21.40
N ILE A 114 -1.84 -3.13 21.36
CA ILE A 114 -2.61 -3.51 20.17
C ILE A 114 -2.54 -2.40 19.11
N ALA A 115 -2.58 -1.14 19.51
CA ALA A 115 -2.38 -0.02 18.59
C ALA A 115 -0.98 -0.03 17.94
N ARG A 116 0.07 -0.27 18.73
CA ARG A 116 1.44 -0.46 18.19
C ARG A 116 1.55 -1.66 17.26
N LEU A 117 0.92 -2.79 17.63
CA LEU A 117 0.86 -3.96 16.77
C LEU A 117 0.18 -3.61 15.44
N ALA A 118 -0.95 -2.89 15.46
CA ALA A 118 -1.65 -2.50 14.25
C ALA A 118 -0.79 -1.63 13.32
N ILE A 119 -0.07 -0.63 13.85
CA ILE A 119 0.83 0.22 13.04
C ILE A 119 1.95 -0.60 12.38
N ASN A 120 2.64 -1.43 13.17
CA ASN A 120 3.74 -2.25 12.66
C ASN A 120 3.22 -3.28 11.65
N ALA A 121 2.10 -3.94 11.97
CA ALA A 121 1.50 -4.96 11.12
C ALA A 121 0.93 -4.37 9.81
N ALA A 122 0.46 -3.12 9.81
CA ALA A 122 0.03 -2.41 8.61
C ALA A 122 1.19 -2.07 7.66
N SER A 123 2.41 -1.93 8.20
CA SER A 123 3.59 -1.55 7.44
C SER A 123 4.01 -2.65 6.46
N SER A 124 3.93 -3.91 6.89
CA SER A 124 4.30 -5.07 6.05
C SER A 124 3.49 -5.20 4.76
N PRO A 125 2.13 -5.26 4.78
CA PRO A 125 1.36 -5.33 3.55
C PRO A 125 1.50 -4.06 2.73
N ALA A 126 1.52 -2.87 3.34
CA ALA A 126 1.67 -1.63 2.58
C ALA A 126 2.99 -1.61 1.78
N LEU A 127 4.12 -2.00 2.41
CA LEU A 127 5.43 -2.00 1.77
C LEU A 127 5.49 -3.07 0.67
N PHE A 128 5.05 -4.29 1.00
CA PHE A 128 5.03 -5.39 0.06
C PHE A 128 4.19 -5.08 -1.19
N LEU A 129 3.03 -4.43 -1.03
CA LEU A 129 2.17 -4.06 -2.16
C LEU A 129 2.84 -3.02 -3.07
N ILE A 130 3.47 -1.99 -2.49
CA ILE A 130 4.21 -0.97 -3.27
C ILE A 130 5.39 -1.63 -4.00
N GLU A 131 6.21 -2.41 -3.31
CA GLU A 131 7.35 -3.11 -3.92
C GLU A 131 6.92 -4.06 -5.03
N THR A 132 5.81 -4.77 -4.85
CA THR A 132 5.25 -5.67 -5.88
C THR A 132 4.78 -4.89 -7.10
N TRP A 133 4.09 -3.77 -6.89
CA TRP A 133 3.64 -2.89 -7.96
C TRP A 133 4.83 -2.28 -8.72
N GLU A 134 5.82 -1.71 -8.03
CA GLU A 134 7.03 -1.15 -8.65
C GLU A 134 7.76 -2.19 -9.50
N ARG A 135 7.86 -3.45 -9.02
CA ARG A 135 8.46 -4.54 -9.78
C ARG A 135 7.67 -4.91 -11.03
N LYS A 136 6.33 -4.86 -10.99
CA LYS A 136 5.49 -5.10 -12.17
C LYS A 136 5.64 -3.98 -13.20
N GLU A 137 5.59 -2.71 -12.77
CA GLU A 137 5.69 -1.56 -13.68
C GLU A 137 7.10 -1.34 -14.23
N HIS A 138 8.16 -1.63 -13.47
CA HIS A 138 9.54 -1.57 -13.93
C HIS A 138 10.10 -2.90 -14.47
N ARG A 139 9.26 -3.90 -14.77
CA ARG A 139 9.74 -5.17 -15.34
C ARG A 139 8.75 -5.93 -16.22
N ALA A 140 8.10 -5.26 -17.17
CA ALA A 140 7.95 -5.85 -18.50
C ALA A 140 9.27 -5.75 -19.27
N LEU A 141 10.36 -6.31 -18.74
CA LEU A 141 11.58 -6.51 -19.54
C LEU A 141 11.27 -7.67 -20.50
N PRO A 142 11.38 -7.47 -21.83
CA PRO A 142 11.05 -8.52 -22.78
C PRO A 142 11.92 -9.77 -22.52
N PRO A 143 11.39 -11.01 -22.68
CA PRO A 143 12.11 -12.23 -22.33
C PRO A 143 13.38 -12.52 -23.15
N ASN A 144 13.78 -11.68 -24.11
CA ASN A 144 14.73 -12.05 -25.17
C ASN A 144 16.02 -11.19 -25.26
N MET A 145 16.47 -10.52 -24.20
CA MET A 145 17.83 -9.92 -24.18
C MET A 145 18.89 -10.77 -23.45
N ARG A 146 18.75 -12.10 -23.46
CA ARG A 146 19.85 -13.01 -23.19
C ARG A 146 20.33 -13.61 -24.52
N GLY A 147 21.19 -12.87 -25.21
CA GLY A 147 21.92 -13.36 -26.39
C GLY A 147 21.41 -12.80 -27.72
N LEU A 148 21.77 -11.56 -28.04
CA LEU A 148 21.97 -11.17 -29.42
C LEU A 148 23.24 -10.32 -29.52
N HIS A 149 24.37 -11.01 -29.58
CA HIS A 149 25.50 -10.50 -30.33
C HIS A 149 25.20 -10.79 -31.81
N ASP A 150 24.72 -9.80 -32.56
CA ASP A 150 25.05 -9.71 -33.98
C ASP A 150 24.92 -8.28 -34.49
N HIS A 151 25.86 -7.96 -35.36
CA HIS A 151 26.23 -6.67 -35.91
C HIS A 151 25.31 -6.26 -37.05
N SER A 152 24.32 -5.40 -36.80
CA SER A 152 23.71 -4.61 -37.89
C SER A 152 23.04 -3.32 -37.41
N GLY A 153 23.78 -2.21 -37.50
CA GLY A 153 23.35 -0.99 -38.21
C GLY A 153 22.01 -0.29 -37.94
N HIS A 154 21.26 -0.57 -36.86
CA HIS A 154 20.01 0.16 -36.58
C HIS A 154 20.06 0.93 -35.25
N ARG A 155 19.49 2.14 -35.28
CA ARG A 155 19.66 3.23 -34.29
C ARG A 155 19.32 2.79 -32.86
N PRO A 156 19.99 3.35 -31.84
CA PRO A 156 19.67 3.08 -30.45
C PRO A 156 18.23 3.47 -30.14
N TRP A 157 17.57 2.65 -29.33
CA TRP A 157 16.26 2.95 -28.75
C TRP A 157 16.38 4.20 -27.87
N THR A 158 15.70 5.27 -28.26
CA THR A 158 15.54 6.48 -27.44
C THR A 158 14.14 6.48 -26.83
N PRO A 159 14.00 6.41 -25.49
CA PRO A 159 12.70 6.58 -24.86
C PRO A 159 12.24 8.03 -25.00
N GLN A 160 11.16 8.27 -25.74
CA GLN A 160 10.45 9.54 -25.68
C GLN A 160 9.67 9.62 -24.38
N MET A 161 10.23 10.33 -23.40
CA MET A 161 9.49 10.81 -22.26
C MET A 161 8.55 11.95 -22.70
N PRO A 162 7.24 11.91 -22.38
CA PRO A 162 6.43 13.11 -22.46
C PRO A 162 6.84 14.06 -21.31
N ALA A 163 7.16 15.31 -21.66
CA ALA A 163 7.44 16.37 -20.69
C ALA A 163 6.24 16.55 -19.74
N PHE A 164 6.41 16.20 -18.47
CA PHE A 164 5.37 16.38 -17.46
C PHE A 164 5.54 17.75 -16.79
N GLY A 165 4.70 18.70 -17.20
CA GLY A 165 4.62 20.02 -16.58
C GLY A 165 4.09 19.96 -15.15
N GLU A 166 4.73 20.71 -14.26
CA GLU A 166 4.32 20.93 -12.87
C GLU A 166 2.85 21.30 -12.77
N ARG A 167 2.04 20.40 -12.21
CA ARG A 167 0.70 20.75 -11.71
C ARG A 167 0.61 20.39 -10.25
N ASN A 168 0.90 21.38 -9.41
CA ASN A 168 0.46 21.44 -8.02
C ASN A 168 -1.06 21.28 -7.96
N ARG A 169 -1.54 20.05 -7.75
CA ARG A 169 -2.96 19.80 -7.51
C ARG A 169 -3.18 19.68 -6.00
N ILE A 170 -3.62 20.78 -5.41
CA ILE A 170 -4.15 20.79 -4.04
C ILE A 170 -5.45 19.99 -4.06
N VAL A 171 -5.44 18.79 -3.48
CA VAL A 171 -6.67 18.05 -3.19
C VAL A 171 -7.18 18.56 -1.83
N LYS A 172 -8.21 19.41 -1.85
CA LYS A 172 -8.96 19.76 -0.64
C LYS A 172 -9.81 18.55 -0.23
N ALA A 173 -9.35 17.80 0.77
CA ALA A 173 -10.22 17.00 1.62
C ALA A 173 -10.62 17.87 2.84
N GLY A 174 -11.90 17.82 3.22
CA GLY A 174 -12.39 18.48 4.43
C GLY A 174 -11.56 18.08 5.64
N SER A 175 -11.16 19.09 6.42
CA SER A 175 -10.44 19.03 7.70
C SER A 175 -9.20 18.11 7.74
N GLY A 176 -8.06 18.65 7.29
CA GLY A 176 -6.73 18.08 7.52
C GLY A 176 -5.93 17.86 6.23
N SER A 177 -5.16 18.86 5.79
CA SER A 177 -4.32 18.75 4.60
C SER A 177 -3.10 17.85 4.87
N ILE A 178 -3.08 16.65 4.31
CA ILE A 178 -1.86 15.84 4.20
C ILE A 178 -1.20 16.16 2.86
N ARG A 179 -0.02 16.78 2.90
CA ARG A 179 0.86 16.93 1.75
C ARG A 179 1.58 15.62 1.52
N ILE A 180 1.16 14.84 0.53
CA ILE A 180 1.96 13.73 0.02
C ILE A 180 2.99 14.34 -0.93
N GLY A 181 4.14 14.73 -0.39
CA GLY A 181 5.29 15.11 -1.20
C GLY A 181 5.90 13.86 -1.81
N VAL A 182 5.77 13.71 -3.13
CA VAL A 182 6.63 12.81 -3.90
C VAL A 182 8.00 13.46 -3.93
N PHE A 183 8.91 13.00 -3.07
CA PHE A 183 10.29 13.47 -3.05
C PHE A 183 11.04 12.75 -4.18
N CYS A 184 11.10 13.38 -5.35
CA CYS A 184 12.01 12.96 -6.41
C CYS A 184 13.36 13.61 -6.11
N ALA A 185 14.33 12.83 -5.63
CA ALA A 185 15.70 13.29 -5.49
C ALA A 185 16.32 13.41 -6.88
N THR A 186 16.31 14.61 -7.46
CA THR A 186 17.23 14.95 -8.55
C THR A 186 18.57 15.32 -7.94
N GLY A 187 19.52 14.38 -8.01
CA GLY A 187 20.93 14.67 -7.80
C GLY A 187 21.47 15.57 -8.89
N ALA A 188 22.18 16.61 -8.49
CA ALA A 188 23.15 17.34 -9.28
C ALA A 188 24.52 17.16 -8.62
#